data_AF-A0AAN6TB91-F1
#
_entry.id   AF-A0AAN6TB91-F1
#
_cell.length_a   1.000
_cell.length_b   1.000
_cell.length_c   1.000
_cell.angle_alpha   90.00
_cell.angle_beta   90.00
_cell.angle_gamma   90.00
#
_symmetry.space_group_name_H-M   'P 1'
#
loop_
_entity.id
_entity.type
_entity.pdbx_description
1 polymer ?
#
loop_
_entity_poly.entity_id
_entity_poly.type
_entity_poly.pdbx_seq_one_letter_code
_entity_poly.pdbx_strand_id
1 'polypeptide(L)'
;SASSGSGGAKQPRANLTDEQKRENHIRSEQKRRDLIKDHFNDLGAIVPALKSGGYSKAVMLNLSADWLVEVMAGNQRLMES
;
A
#
# COMPACT_ATOMS: atom_id res chain seq x y z
N SER A 1 39.95 6.59 -11.68
CA SER A 1 38.89 7.24 -10.88
C SER A 1 38.49 6.32 -9.75
N ALA A 2 38.98 6.59 -8.53
CA ALA A 2 38.77 5.74 -7.36
C ALA A 2 37.56 6.23 -6.55
N SER A 3 36.60 5.33 -6.31
CA SER A 3 35.44 5.58 -5.44
C SER A 3 35.88 5.60 -3.96
N SER A 4 35.72 6.74 -3.32
CA SER A 4 35.96 6.91 -1.88
C SER A 4 34.88 6.20 -1.06
N GLY A 5 35.14 4.95 -0.67
CA GLY A 5 34.40 4.27 0.39
C GLY A 5 34.82 4.83 1.74
N SER A 6 34.08 5.80 2.26
CA SER A 6 34.26 6.26 3.65
C SER A 6 33.63 5.23 4.60
N GLY A 7 34.47 4.33 5.11
CA GLY A 7 34.16 3.39 6.19
C GLY A 7 33.94 4.11 7.53
N GLY A 8 32.84 4.87 7.63
CA GLY A 8 32.37 5.40 8.89
C GLY A 8 31.95 4.25 9.80
N ALA A 9 32.69 4.06 10.89
CA ALA A 9 32.34 3.13 11.96
C ALA A 9 30.86 3.29 12.32
N LYS A 10 30.06 2.27 12.04
CA LYS A 10 28.66 2.22 12.48
C LYS A 10 28.70 2.28 13.99
N GLN A 11 28.30 3.42 14.56
CA GLN A 11 28.03 3.58 15.98
C GLN A 11 27.29 2.32 16.46
N PRO A 12 27.73 1.65 17.53
CA PRO A 12 27.03 0.48 18.04
C PRO A 12 25.58 0.88 18.25
N ARG A 13 24.64 0.18 17.61
CA ARG A 13 23.21 0.49 17.71
C ARG A 13 22.83 0.42 19.18
N ALA A 14 22.65 1.58 19.81
CA ALA A 14 22.10 1.64 21.15
C ALA A 14 20.70 1.03 21.12
N ASN A 15 20.41 0.16 22.09
CA ASN A 15 19.08 -0.39 22.23
C ASN A 15 18.09 0.77 22.49
N LEU A 16 16.93 0.72 21.82
CA LEU A 16 15.88 1.71 22.03
C LEU A 16 15.43 1.68 23.51
N THR A 17 15.22 2.86 24.09
CA THR A 17 14.53 2.98 25.38
C THR A 17 13.09 2.51 25.24
N ASP A 18 12.42 2.17 26.35
CA ASP A 18 11.02 1.72 26.28
C ASP A 18 10.07 2.82 25.79
N GLU A 19 10.36 4.08 26.10
CA GLU A 19 9.64 5.23 25.54
C GLU A 19 9.83 5.32 24.02
N GLN A 20 11.07 5.20 23.53
CA GLN A 20 11.35 5.21 22.09
C GLN A 20 10.68 4.03 21.37
N LYS A 21 10.63 2.84 21.98
CA LYS A 21 9.90 1.69 21.41
C LYS A 21 8.40 1.99 21.30
N ARG A 22 7.80 2.59 22.33
CA ARG A 22 6.39 2.96 22.35
C ARG A 22 6.07 3.98 21.27
N GLU A 23 6.86 5.05 21.16
CA GLU A 23 6.71 6.08 20.13
C GLU A 23 6.86 5.50 18.72
N ASN A 24 7.90 4.68 18.50
CA ASN A 24 8.12 4.02 17.21
C ASN A 24 6.96 3.09 16.84
N HIS A 25 6.40 2.38 17.79
CA HIS A 25 5.23 1.53 17.57
C HIS A 25 4.01 2.35 17.13
N ILE A 26 3.70 3.45 17.83
CA ILE A 26 2.61 4.36 17.47
C ILE A 26 2.80 4.92 16.06
N ARG A 27 4.00 5.43 15.74
CA ARG A 27 4.32 5.99 14.42
C ARG A 27 4.23 4.96 13.30
N SER A 28 4.76 3.77 13.52
CA SER A 28 4.75 2.68 12.52
C SER A 28 3.33 2.23 12.22
N GLU A 29 2.50 2.12 13.26
CA GLU A 29 1.11 1.74 13.12
C GLU A 29 0.27 2.85 12.47
N GLN A 30 0.54 4.12 12.78
CA GLN A 30 -0.10 5.24 12.09
C GLN A 30 0.22 5.22 10.58
N LYS A 31 1.50 5.07 10.23
CA LYS A 31 1.94 4.95 8.84
C LYS A 31 1.26 3.76 8.15
N ARG A 32 1.15 2.61 8.81
CA ARG A 32 0.46 1.43 8.27
C ARG A 32 -1.00 1.74 7.95
N ARG A 33 -1.70 2.42 8.86
CA ARG A 33 -3.11 2.79 8.66
C ARG A 33 -3.29 3.80 7.53
N ASP A 34 -2.40 4.76 7.41
CA ASP A 34 -2.49 5.76 6.34
C ASP A 34 -2.24 5.13 4.97
N LEU A 35 -1.23 4.25 4.85
CA LEU A 35 -1.02 3.46 3.63
C LEU A 35 -2.25 2.63 3.23
N ILE A 36 -2.93 2.02 4.21
CA ILE A 36 -4.17 1.28 3.91
C ILE A 36 -5.25 2.21 3.37
N LYS A 37 -5.42 3.42 3.92
CA LYS A 37 -6.40 4.38 3.40
C LYS A 37 -6.07 4.81 1.98
N ASP A 38 -4.79 5.09 1.72
CA ASP A 38 -4.31 5.50 0.40
C ASP A 38 -4.61 4.42 -0.64
N HIS A 39 -4.33 3.14 -0.33
CA HIS A 39 -4.69 2.04 -1.23
C HIS A 39 -6.20 1.90 -1.47
N PHE A 40 -7.06 2.22 -0.48
CA PHE A 40 -8.51 2.26 -0.73
C PHE A 40 -8.91 3.43 -1.64
N ASN A 41 -8.25 4.59 -1.51
CA ASN A 41 -8.47 5.71 -2.43
C ASN A 41 -8.05 5.33 -3.86
N ASP A 42 -6.94 4.62 -4.03
CA ASP A 42 -6.47 4.11 -5.32
C ASP A 42 -7.49 3.16 -5.95
N LEU A 43 -8.08 2.24 -5.16
CA LEU A 43 -9.18 1.39 -5.63
C LEU A 43 -10.36 2.23 -6.13
N GLY A 44 -10.72 3.30 -5.40
CA GLY A 44 -11.78 4.23 -5.80
C GLY A 44 -11.51 4.96 -7.12
N ALA A 45 -10.24 5.23 -7.44
CA ALA A 45 -9.84 5.88 -8.68
C ALA A 45 -9.83 4.93 -9.89
N ILE A 46 -9.46 3.67 -9.68
CA ILE A 46 -9.25 2.69 -10.75
C ILE A 46 -10.55 1.93 -11.09
N VAL A 47 -11.35 1.55 -10.10
CA VAL A 47 -12.54 0.73 -10.30
C VAL A 47 -13.73 1.63 -10.69
N PRO A 48 -14.32 1.48 -11.90
CA PRO A 48 -15.37 2.38 -12.38
C PRO A 48 -16.60 2.46 -11.45
N ALA A 49 -16.98 1.33 -10.85
CA ALA A 49 -18.12 1.24 -9.94
C ALA A 49 -17.93 2.00 -8.62
N LEU A 50 -16.68 2.35 -8.25
CA LEU A 50 -16.37 3.03 -6.99
C LEU A 50 -16.28 4.56 -7.12
N LYS A 51 -16.38 5.11 -8.33
CA LYS A 51 -16.19 6.55 -8.59
C LYS A 51 -17.19 7.48 -7.89
N SER A 52 -18.38 6.98 -7.57
CA SER A 52 -19.41 7.74 -6.82
C SER A 52 -19.06 7.90 -5.34
N GLY A 53 -18.09 7.15 -4.82
CA GLY A 53 -17.69 7.17 -3.41
C GLY A 53 -18.74 6.62 -2.45
N GLY A 54 -18.47 6.73 -1.15
CA GLY A 54 -19.43 6.40 -0.09
C GLY A 54 -19.59 4.91 0.25
N TYR A 55 -18.72 4.04 -0.27
CA TYR A 55 -18.78 2.60 -0.01
C TYR A 55 -18.02 2.20 1.26
N SER A 56 -18.47 1.12 1.91
CA SER A 56 -17.69 0.49 2.96
C SER A 56 -16.48 -0.23 2.37
N LYS A 57 -15.42 -0.43 3.17
CA LYS A 57 -14.20 -1.14 2.73
C LYS A 57 -14.49 -2.55 2.19
N ALA A 58 -15.41 -3.28 2.81
CA ALA A 58 -15.80 -4.61 2.35
C ALA A 58 -16.47 -4.57 0.96
N VAL A 59 -17.37 -3.59 0.75
CA VAL A 59 -18.03 -3.39 -0.55
C VAL A 59 -17.02 -2.99 -1.61
N MET A 60 -16.06 -2.11 -1.29
CA MET A 60 -15.00 -1.74 -2.21
C MET A 60 -14.17 -2.94 -2.67
N LEU A 61 -13.79 -3.84 -1.77
CA LEU A 61 -13.02 -5.04 -2.11
C LEU A 61 -13.81 -6.00 -3.01
N ASN A 62 -15.09 -6.23 -2.72
CA ASN A 62 -15.93 -7.09 -3.54
C ASN A 62 -16.10 -6.53 -4.95
N LEU A 63 -16.47 -5.25 -5.09
CA LEU A 63 -16.61 -4.60 -6.40
C LEU A 63 -15.29 -4.56 -7.18
N SER A 64 -14.15 -4.44 -6.48
CA SER A 64 -12.84 -4.52 -7.11
C SER A 64 -12.54 -5.92 -7.67
N ALA A 65 -12.91 -6.97 -6.93
CA ALA A 65 -12.74 -8.36 -7.37
C ALA A 65 -13.64 -8.68 -8.57
N ASP A 66 -14.90 -8.26 -8.53
CA ASP A 66 -15.84 -8.43 -9.65
C ASP A 66 -15.32 -7.74 -10.91
N TRP A 67 -14.86 -6.49 -10.79
CA TRP A 67 -14.28 -5.75 -11.91
C TRP A 67 -13.01 -6.42 -12.48
N LEU A 68 -12.16 -6.99 -11.63
CA LEU A 68 -10.97 -7.74 -12.09
C LEU A 68 -11.38 -8.94 -12.97
N VAL A 69 -12.38 -9.70 -12.56
CA VAL A 69 -12.91 -10.84 -13.33
C VAL A 69 -13.45 -10.36 -14.68
N GLU A 70 -14.20 -9.27 -14.72
CA GLU A 70 -14.72 -8.68 -15.95
C GLU A 70 -13.62 -8.25 -16.92
N VAL A 71 -12.58 -7.56 -16.40
CA VAL A 71 -11.42 -7.12 -17.18
C VAL A 71 -10.67 -8.32 -17.76
N MET A 72 -10.44 -9.37 -16.96
CA MET A 72 -9.77 -10.59 -17.42
C MET A 72 -10.57 -11.29 -18.52
N ALA A 73 -11.89 -11.44 -18.34
CA ALA A 73 -12.76 -12.04 -19.35
C ALA A 73 -12.83 -11.20 -20.63
N GLY A 74 -12.82 -9.87 -20.50
CA GLY A 74 -12.73 -8.94 -21.63
C GLY A 74 -11.42 -9.11 -22.42
N ASN A 75 -10.30 -9.21 -21.71
CA ASN A 75 -8.98 -9.42 -22.32
C ASN A 75 -8.90 -10.75 -23.05
N GLN A 76 -9.43 -11.83 -22.47
CA GLN A 76 -9.45 -13.14 -23.12
C GLN A 76 -10.23 -13.11 -24.44
N ARG A 77 -11.43 -12.51 -24.45
CA ARG A 77 -12.24 -12.39 -25.68
C ARG A 77 -11.52 -11.62 -26.79
N LEU A 78 -10.73 -10.60 -26.44
CA LEU A 78 -9.95 -9.82 -27.41
C LEU A 78 -8.71 -10.57 -27.93
N MET A 79 -8.19 -11.55 -27.18
CA MET A 79 -7.09 -12.40 -27.64
C MET A 79 -7.56 -13.52 -28.57
N GLU A 80 -8.80 -13.97 -28.41
CA GLU A 80 -9.42 -15.03 -29.22
C GLU A 80 -10.03 -14.51 -30.53
N SER A 81 -10.11 -13.19 -30.71
CA SER A 81 -10.60 -12.50 -31.93
C SER A 81 -9.48 -12.17 -32.91
#